data_AF-A0A972WMG3-F1
#
_entry.id   AF-A0A972WMG3-F1
#
_cell.length_a   1.000
_cell.length_b   1.000
_cell.length_c   1.000
_cell.angle_alpha   90.00
_cell.angle_beta   90.00
_cell.angle_gamma   90.00
#
_symmetry.space_group_name_H-M   'P 1'
#
loop_
_entity.id
_entity.type
_entity.pdbx_description
1 polymer ?
#
loop_
_entity_poly.entity_id
_entity_poly.type
_entity_poly.pdbx_seq_one_letter_code
_entity_poly.pdbx_strand_id
1 'polypeptide(L)'
;MSNPADDRWPQTAQGIADWEQVFEDSTNGFIPMVLLAHTPAVLKQCATIIIQQLFSRDDDGTNVMKFLIALNDIIPDEMETSTDKEALATMRTEISVMMRKIKADRKTKSEGFLKRKAQTSQERRLKP
;
A
#
# COMPACT_ATOMS: atom_id res chain seq x y z
N MET A 1 2.76 -23.81 -12.43
CA MET A 1 3.02 -24.24 -11.04
C MET A 1 3.80 -23.13 -10.38
N SER A 2 3.18 -22.33 -9.52
CA SER A 2 3.88 -21.26 -8.79
C SER A 2 4.62 -21.87 -7.60
N ASN A 3 5.88 -21.47 -7.42
CA ASN A 3 6.75 -21.96 -6.35
C ASN A 3 6.34 -21.31 -5.01
N PRO A 4 6.07 -22.05 -3.93
CA PRO A 4 5.65 -21.49 -2.63
C PRO A 4 6.72 -20.65 -1.91
N ALA A 5 7.87 -20.39 -2.55
CA ALA A 5 8.91 -19.48 -2.08
C ALA A 5 8.71 -18.00 -2.53
N ASP A 6 7.68 -17.74 -3.37
CA ASP A 6 7.37 -16.45 -4.01
C ASP A 6 6.28 -15.61 -3.29
N ASP A 7 5.87 -15.96 -2.07
CA ASP A 7 4.97 -15.13 -1.23
C ASP A 7 5.65 -13.88 -0.66
N ARG A 8 6.84 -13.53 -1.16
CA ARG A 8 7.60 -12.38 -0.73
C ARG A 8 7.36 -11.25 -1.72
N TRP A 9 7.00 -10.08 -1.18
CA TRP A 9 6.98 -8.84 -1.95
C TRP A 9 8.25 -8.71 -2.80
N PRO A 10 8.14 -8.15 -4.03
CA PRO A 10 9.30 -7.77 -4.82
C PRO A 10 10.34 -7.06 -3.95
N GLN A 11 11.62 -7.35 -4.15
CA GLN A 11 12.69 -6.84 -3.30
C GLN A 11 13.68 -5.98 -4.08
N THR A 12 14.16 -4.92 -3.45
CA THR A 12 15.31 -4.15 -3.93
C THR A 12 16.60 -4.95 -3.75
N ALA A 13 17.70 -4.49 -4.38
CA ALA A 13 19.04 -5.07 -4.19
C ALA A 13 19.52 -5.08 -2.72
N GLN A 14 18.87 -4.31 -1.83
CA GLN A 14 19.19 -4.24 -0.41
C GLN A 14 18.37 -5.23 0.45
N GLY A 15 17.56 -6.08 -0.18
CA GLY A 15 16.76 -7.13 0.48
C GLY A 15 15.56 -6.60 1.27
N ILE A 16 15.06 -5.42 0.92
CA ILE A 16 13.81 -4.84 1.44
C ILE A 16 12.76 -4.79 0.34
N ALA A 17 11.48 -4.66 0.69
CA ALA A 17 10.41 -4.55 -0.29
C ALA A 17 10.63 -3.36 -1.26
N ASP A 18 10.47 -3.63 -2.56
CA ASP A 18 10.42 -2.63 -3.62
C ASP A 18 9.00 -2.07 -3.73
N TRP A 19 8.73 -1.04 -2.93
CA TRP A 19 7.42 -0.39 -2.90
C TRP A 19 7.06 0.32 -4.22
N GLU A 20 8.02 0.60 -5.10
CA GLU A 20 7.65 1.13 -6.41
C GLU A 20 7.00 0.04 -7.26
N GLN A 21 7.64 -1.13 -7.33
CA GLN A 21 7.11 -2.26 -8.07
C GLN A 21 5.80 -2.78 -7.46
N VAL A 22 5.70 -2.85 -6.12
CA VAL A 22 4.47 -3.30 -5.43
C VAL A 22 3.23 -2.48 -5.81
N PHE A 23 3.39 -1.16 -5.96
CA PHE A 23 2.24 -0.28 -6.17
C PHE A 23 1.98 0.07 -7.63
N GLU A 24 3.03 0.27 -8.44
CA GLU A 24 2.92 0.90 -9.76
C GLU A 24 3.21 -0.07 -10.91
N ASP A 25 3.60 -1.32 -10.64
CA ASP A 25 3.77 -2.32 -11.71
C ASP A 25 2.51 -2.38 -12.57
N SER A 26 2.67 -2.22 -13.89
CA SER A 26 1.55 -2.05 -14.80
C SER A 26 0.65 -3.28 -14.92
N THR A 27 1.14 -4.46 -14.51
CA THR A 27 0.44 -5.73 -14.65
C THR A 27 -0.14 -6.19 -13.31
N ASN A 28 0.66 -6.14 -12.25
CA ASN A 28 0.34 -6.72 -10.94
C ASN A 28 0.44 -5.72 -9.79
N GLY A 29 0.65 -4.43 -10.08
CA GLY A 29 0.73 -3.38 -9.07
C GLY A 29 -0.64 -3.08 -8.46
N PHE A 30 -0.63 -2.69 -7.19
CA PHE A 30 -1.86 -2.41 -6.45
C PHE A 30 -2.70 -1.29 -7.04
N ILE A 31 -2.07 -0.23 -7.56
CA ILE A 31 -2.82 0.88 -8.16
C ILE A 31 -3.53 0.39 -9.42
N PRO A 32 -2.85 -0.19 -10.43
CA PRO A 32 -3.54 -0.76 -11.60
C PRO A 32 -4.64 -1.77 -11.24
N MET A 33 -4.39 -2.68 -10.30
CA MET A 33 -5.38 -3.69 -9.89
C MET A 33 -6.64 -3.11 -9.27
N VAL A 34 -6.49 -2.16 -8.33
CA VAL A 34 -7.63 -1.48 -7.69
C VAL A 34 -8.48 -0.72 -8.72
N LEU A 35 -7.85 -0.14 -9.74
CA LEU A 35 -8.54 0.63 -10.76
C LEU A 35 -9.37 -0.21 -11.74
N LEU A 36 -9.19 -1.53 -11.74
CA LEU A 36 -10.06 -2.46 -12.48
C LEU A 36 -11.44 -2.61 -11.83
N ALA A 37 -11.64 -2.16 -10.58
CA ALA A 37 -12.92 -2.25 -9.90
C ALA A 37 -14.03 -1.48 -10.64
N HIS A 38 -15.10 -2.16 -11.03
CA HIS A 38 -16.19 -1.61 -11.85
C HIS A 38 -17.30 -0.91 -11.06
N THR A 39 -17.29 -1.00 -9.73
CA THR A 39 -18.27 -0.36 -8.86
C THR A 39 -17.59 0.31 -7.67
N PRO A 40 -18.19 1.34 -7.06
CA PRO A 40 -17.65 1.97 -5.86
C PRO A 40 -17.46 0.97 -4.69
N ALA A 41 -18.43 0.07 -4.49
CA ALA A 41 -18.33 -1.00 -3.49
C ALA A 41 -17.08 -1.89 -3.68
N VAL A 42 -16.85 -2.39 -4.89
CA VAL A 42 -15.67 -3.23 -5.19
C VAL A 42 -14.38 -2.43 -5.04
N LEU A 43 -14.40 -1.17 -5.46
CA LEU A 43 -13.25 -0.27 -5.36
C LEU A 43 -12.85 -0.05 -3.89
N LYS A 44 -13.83 0.22 -3.02
CA LYS A 44 -13.64 0.36 -1.57
C LYS A 44 -13.17 -0.95 -0.93
N GLN A 45 -13.75 -2.07 -1.33
CA GLN A 45 -13.35 -3.39 -0.82
C GLN A 45 -11.89 -3.72 -1.17
N CYS A 46 -11.49 -3.54 -2.43
CA CYS A 46 -10.11 -3.78 -2.85
C CYS A 46 -9.12 -2.88 -2.09
N ALA A 47 -9.44 -1.59 -1.95
CA ALA A 47 -8.60 -0.65 -1.20
C ALA A 47 -8.49 -1.03 0.29
N THR A 48 -9.60 -1.45 0.91
CA THR A 48 -9.65 -1.90 2.31
C THR A 48 -8.73 -3.09 2.54
N ILE A 49 -8.81 -4.11 1.68
CA ILE A 49 -7.97 -5.31 1.78
C ILE A 49 -6.48 -4.94 1.70
N ILE A 50 -6.11 -4.09 0.74
CA ILE A 50 -4.72 -3.64 0.59
C ILE A 50 -4.22 -2.91 1.83
N ILE A 51 -5.01 -1.97 2.37
CA ILE A 51 -4.66 -1.22 3.59
C ILE A 51 -4.44 -2.20 4.76
N GLN A 52 -5.37 -3.13 4.98
CA GLN A 52 -5.27 -4.10 6.09
C GLN A 52 -4.03 -5.01 5.95
N GLN A 53 -3.73 -5.48 4.74
CA GLN A 53 -2.57 -6.36 4.51
C GLN A 53 -1.23 -5.63 4.69
N LEU A 54 -1.13 -4.37 4.27
CA LEU A 54 0.11 -3.58 4.35
C LEU A 54 0.51 -3.20 5.77
N PHE A 55 -0.46 -3.15 6.69
CA PHE A 55 -0.32 -2.67 8.05
C PHE A 55 -0.65 -3.77 9.08
N SER A 56 -0.29 -5.01 8.76
CA SER A 56 -0.56 -6.23 9.55
C SER A 56 0.32 -6.43 10.79
N ARG A 57 1.17 -5.45 11.17
CA ARG A 57 2.03 -5.52 12.37
C ARG A 57 1.42 -4.69 13.51
N ASP A 58 1.59 -5.13 14.75
CA ASP A 58 0.95 -4.55 15.96
C ASP A 58 1.13 -3.04 16.15
N ASP A 59 2.21 -2.45 15.61
CA ASP A 59 2.51 -1.00 15.72
C ASP A 59 1.85 -0.14 14.61
N ASP A 60 1.11 -0.75 13.68
CA ASP A 60 0.55 -0.03 12.53
C ASP A 60 -0.96 0.30 12.65
N GLY A 61 -1.61 -0.03 13.76
CA GLY A 61 -3.07 0.16 13.96
C GLY A 61 -3.55 1.61 13.71
N THR A 62 -2.78 2.61 14.15
CA THR A 62 -3.08 4.03 13.91
C THR A 62 -3.08 4.39 12.41
N ASN A 63 -2.19 3.77 11.62
CA ASN A 63 -2.12 4.01 10.18
C ASN A 63 -3.27 3.32 9.44
N VAL A 64 -3.64 2.09 9.85
CA VAL A 64 -4.84 1.41 9.32
C VAL A 64 -6.05 2.31 9.48
N MET A 65 -6.30 2.78 10.71
CA MET A 65 -7.47 3.60 11.01
C MET A 65 -7.48 4.90 10.20
N LYS A 66 -6.34 5.60 10.14
CA LYS A 66 -6.18 6.83 9.33
C LYS A 66 -6.57 6.62 7.86
N PHE A 67 -6.10 5.55 7.23
CA PHE A 67 -6.37 5.31 5.82
C PHE A 67 -7.75 4.74 5.56
N LEU A 68 -8.33 3.98 6.49
CA LEU A 68 -9.73 3.53 6.39
C LEU A 68 -10.71 4.69 6.53
N ILE A 69 -10.43 5.67 7.42
CA ILE A 69 -11.22 6.91 7.50
C ILE A 69 -11.13 7.68 6.19
N ALA A 70 -9.92 7.92 5.68
CA ALA A 70 -9.73 8.62 4.41
C ALA A 70 -10.41 7.89 3.23
N LEU A 71 -10.42 6.56 3.23
CA LEU A 71 -11.13 5.76 2.24
C LEU A 71 -12.65 5.98 2.33
N ASN A 72 -13.20 6.03 3.54
CA ASN A 72 -14.61 6.31 3.75
C ASN A 72 -15.01 7.72 3.33
N ASP A 73 -14.10 8.69 3.47
CA ASP A 73 -14.33 10.05 2.97
C ASP A 73 -14.39 10.10 1.43
N ILE A 74 -13.63 9.25 0.74
CA ILE A 74 -13.64 9.13 -0.73
C ILE A 74 -14.88 8.35 -1.22
N ILE A 75 -15.20 7.24 -0.55
CA ILE A 75 -16.36 6.40 -0.88
C ILE A 75 -17.20 6.21 0.40
N PRO A 76 -18.11 7.16 0.69
CA PRO A 76 -19.10 7.00 1.75
C PRO A 76 -19.98 5.78 1.50
N ASP A 77 -20.50 5.17 2.57
CA ASP A 77 -21.35 3.98 2.49
C ASP A 77 -22.55 4.20 1.56
N GLU A 78 -23.12 5.41 1.55
CA GLU A 78 -24.26 5.80 0.72
C GLU A 78 -23.92 5.83 -0.78
N MET A 79 -22.64 5.96 -1.13
CA MET A 79 -22.15 6.04 -2.50
C MET A 79 -21.73 4.68 -3.07
N GLU A 80 -21.72 3.62 -2.26
CA GLU A 80 -21.28 2.28 -2.67
C GLU A 80 -22.12 1.69 -3.83
N THR A 81 -23.41 2.03 -3.86
CA THR A 81 -24.36 1.59 -4.89
C THR A 81 -24.51 2.58 -6.04
N SER A 82 -23.71 3.66 -6.06
CA SER A 82 -23.78 4.65 -7.14
C SER A 82 -23.44 4.03 -8.49
N THR A 83 -24.26 4.34 -9.50
CA THR A 83 -24.04 3.96 -10.90
C THR A 83 -23.46 5.11 -11.73
N ASP A 84 -23.15 6.24 -11.10
CA ASP A 84 -22.56 7.39 -11.76
C ASP A 84 -21.09 7.10 -12.14
N LYS A 85 -20.85 7.08 -13.46
CA LYS A 85 -19.53 6.78 -14.03
C LYS A 85 -18.52 7.90 -13.79
N GLU A 86 -18.95 9.16 -13.75
CA GLU A 86 -18.07 10.29 -13.48
C GLU A 86 -17.67 10.32 -12.01
N ALA A 87 -18.61 10.03 -11.11
CA ALA A 87 -18.33 9.84 -9.69
C ALA A 87 -17.32 8.70 -9.48
N LEU A 88 -17.53 7.54 -10.11
CA LEU A 88 -16.59 6.42 -10.02
C LEU A 88 -15.18 6.77 -10.56
N ALA A 89 -15.10 7.52 -11.66
CA ALA A 89 -13.82 7.98 -12.20
C ALA A 89 -13.08 8.94 -11.25
N THR A 90 -13.82 9.81 -10.57
CA THR A 90 -13.30 10.69 -9.52
C THR A 90 -12.76 9.87 -8.33
N MET A 91 -13.55 8.93 -7.81
CA MET A 91 -13.15 8.04 -6.70
C MET A 91 -11.89 7.23 -7.03
N ARG A 92 -11.78 6.70 -8.25
CA ARG A 92 -10.59 6.00 -8.75
C ARG A 92 -9.34 6.90 -8.73
N THR A 93 -9.50 8.15 -9.12
CA THR A 93 -8.41 9.13 -9.12
C THR A 93 -7.95 9.42 -7.68
N GLU A 94 -8.89 9.66 -6.77
CA GLU A 94 -8.60 9.95 -5.37
C GLU A 94 -7.97 8.75 -4.65
N ILE A 95 -8.47 7.53 -4.90
CA ILE A 95 -7.87 6.30 -4.37
C ILE A 95 -6.46 6.10 -4.90
N SER A 96 -6.20 6.38 -6.18
CA SER A 96 -4.83 6.33 -6.72
C SER A 96 -3.89 7.27 -5.98
N VAL A 97 -4.35 8.49 -5.68
CA VAL A 97 -3.59 9.46 -4.88
C VAL A 97 -3.35 8.94 -3.46
N MET A 98 -4.37 8.38 -2.82
CA MET A 98 -4.24 7.78 -1.49
C MET A 98 -3.24 6.61 -1.47
N MET A 99 -3.30 5.71 -2.45
CA MET A 99 -2.36 4.59 -2.58
C MET A 99 -0.92 5.06 -2.76
N ARG A 100 -0.70 6.16 -3.51
CA ARG A 100 0.64 6.78 -3.62
C ARG A 100 1.12 7.40 -2.31
N LYS A 101 0.22 7.96 -1.49
CA LYS A 101 0.57 8.42 -0.13
C LYS A 101 0.99 7.24 0.75
N ILE A 102 0.25 6.12 0.71
CA ILE A 102 0.62 4.89 1.44
C ILE A 102 1.99 4.38 0.96
N LYS A 103 2.22 4.32 -0.36
CA LYS A 103 3.51 3.95 -0.96
C LYS A 103 4.66 4.81 -0.40
N ALA A 104 4.48 6.14 -0.38
CA ALA A 104 5.48 7.06 0.15
C ALA A 104 5.78 6.78 1.63
N ASP A 105 4.75 6.63 2.47
CA ASP A 105 4.92 6.30 3.88
C ASP A 105 5.69 4.97 4.08
N ARG A 106 5.41 3.96 3.26
CA ARG A 106 6.13 2.66 3.30
C ARG A 106 7.58 2.79 2.87
N LYS A 107 7.87 3.59 1.82
CA LYS A 107 9.25 3.91 1.40
C LYS A 107 10.03 4.58 2.52
N THR A 108 9.48 5.63 3.14
CA THR A 108 10.12 6.33 4.25
C THR A 108 10.42 5.40 5.42
N LYS A 109 9.47 4.52 5.80
CA LYS A 109 9.71 3.52 6.86
C LYS A 109 10.84 2.54 6.49
N SER A 110 10.86 2.04 5.26
CA SER A 110 11.90 1.12 4.77
C SER A 110 13.29 1.77 4.72
N GLU A 111 13.39 3.01 4.25
CA GLU A 111 14.63 3.78 4.26
C GLU A 111 15.13 4.05 5.69
N GLY A 112 14.22 4.40 6.61
CA GLY A 112 14.53 4.57 8.02
C GLY A 112 15.08 3.29 8.65
N PHE A 113 14.52 2.12 8.30
CA PHE A 113 15.03 0.82 8.73
C PHE A 113 16.45 0.55 8.22
N LEU A 114 16.71 0.82 6.93
CA LEU A 114 18.04 0.65 6.33
C LEU A 114 19.09 1.54 7.00
N LYS A 115 18.76 2.82 7.25
CA LYS A 115 19.63 3.76 7.96
C LYS A 115 20.00 3.25 9.35
N ARG A 116 19.01 2.81 10.14
CA ARG A 116 19.25 2.22 11.47
C ARG A 116 20.11 0.96 11.41
N LYS A 117 19.82 0.06 10.45
CA LYS A 117 20.60 -1.17 10.24
C LYS A 117 22.06 -0.88 9.91
N ALA A 118 22.34 0.14 9.09
CA ALA A 118 23.69 0.56 8.76
C ALA A 118 24.42 1.13 9.99
N GLN A 119 23.78 2.00 10.76
CA GLN A 119 24.34 2.57 12.00
C GLN A 119 24.70 1.48 13.02
N THR A 120 23.79 0.56 13.30
CA THR A 120 24.05 -0.56 14.23
C THR A 120 25.18 -1.47 13.73
N SER A 121 25.28 -1.70 12.42
CA SER A 121 26.36 -2.50 11.84
C SER A 121 27.71 -1.81 11.98
N GLN A 122 27.76 -0.49 11.84
CA GLN A 122 28.95 0.31 12.02
C GLN A 122 29.40 0.35 13.50
N GLU A 123 28.46 0.54 14.44
CA GLU A 123 28.75 0.50 15.88
C GLU A 123 29.30 -0.87 16.33
N ARG A 124 28.77 -1.97 15.79
CA ARG A 124 29.29 -3.33 16.08
C ARG A 124 30.70 -3.56 15.54
N ARG A 125 31.08 -2.89 14.45
CA ARG A 125 32.44 -2.97 13.88
C ARG A 125 33.46 -2.11 14.63
N LEU A 126 32.99 -1.10 15.36
CA LEU A 126 33.83 -0.15 16.10
C LEU A 126 34.01 -0.52 17.58
N LYS A 127 33.26 -1.50 18.10
CA LYS A 127 33.52 -2.06 19.44
C LYS A 127 34.66 -3.10 19.34
N PRO A 128 35.79 -2.90 20.06
CA PRO A 128 36.92 -3.82 20.08
C PRO A 128 36.60 -5.16 20.76
#